data_AF-A0A2R6IK09-F1
#
_entry.id   AF-A0A2R6IK09-F1
#
_cell.length_a   1.000
_cell.length_b   1.000
_cell.length_c   1.000
_cell.angle_alpha   90.00
_cell.angle_beta   90.00
_cell.angle_gamma   90.00
#
_symmetry.space_group_name_H-M   'P 1'
#
loop_
_entity.id
_entity.type
_entity.pdbx_description
1 polymer ?
#
loop_
_entity_poly.entity_id
_entity_poly.type
_entity_poly.pdbx_seq_one_letter_code
_entity_poly.pdbx_strand_id
1 'polypeptide(L)'
;MSRDDTEADLPDLTPEEQEALHSLQLGIEHAYRAYADLLDCHHRIGHAMDRFAKAEEPLRSAGHEEYADDLRDRLLPAGVAGDRWTYELVTDVKIELVDELEGFESAVRDDLADGLDHVSERKQQREWRERAESDDWSE
;
A
#
# COMPACT_ATOMS: atom_id res chain seq x y z
N MET A 1 18.13 14.67 7.69
CA MET A 1 18.76 14.27 6.42
C MET A 1 18.67 15.47 5.51
N SER A 2 19.82 15.98 5.07
CA SER A 2 19.92 17.26 4.35
C SER A 2 19.31 17.11 2.96
N ARG A 3 18.62 18.15 2.49
CA ARG A 3 17.94 18.23 1.18
C ARG A 3 18.92 18.51 0.02
N ASP A 4 20.12 17.95 0.10
CA ASP A 4 21.26 18.32 -0.76
C ASP A 4 21.92 17.10 -1.45
N ASP A 5 21.20 15.98 -1.57
CA ASP A 5 21.67 14.78 -2.27
C ASP A 5 21.36 14.80 -3.77
N THR A 6 21.13 15.98 -4.36
CA THR A 6 20.66 16.09 -5.75
C THR A 6 21.78 15.98 -6.79
N GLU A 7 23.02 15.85 -6.33
CA GLU A 7 24.23 15.79 -7.16
C GLU A 7 25.12 14.60 -6.80
N ALA A 8 24.60 13.61 -6.08
CA ALA A 8 25.30 12.33 -5.95
C ALA A 8 25.47 11.74 -7.36
N ASP A 9 26.72 11.42 -7.72
CA ASP A 9 27.02 10.68 -8.96
C ASP A 9 26.10 9.46 -9.00
N LEU A 10 25.23 9.39 -10.01
CA LEU A 10 24.36 8.24 -10.17
C LEU A 10 25.26 7.01 -10.35
N PRO A 11 24.95 5.88 -9.67
CA PRO A 11 25.71 4.65 -9.85
C PRO A 11 25.73 4.27 -11.33
N ASP A 12 26.87 3.72 -11.78
CA ASP A 12 27.07 3.29 -13.16
C ASP A 12 26.31 1.99 -13.41
N LEU A 13 25.02 2.14 -13.68
CA LEU A 13 24.08 1.05 -13.91
C LEU A 13 23.95 0.77 -15.40
N THR A 14 23.90 -0.51 -15.74
CA THR A 14 23.47 -0.93 -17.08
C THR A 14 22.02 -0.52 -17.34
N PRO A 15 21.62 -0.37 -18.61
CA PRO A 15 20.21 -0.11 -18.95
C PRO A 15 19.26 -1.16 -18.37
N GLU A 16 19.67 -2.42 -18.34
CA GLU A 16 18.89 -3.53 -17.79
C GLU A 16 18.73 -3.42 -16.26
N GLU A 17 19.77 -3.06 -15.52
CA GLU A 17 19.68 -2.83 -14.06
C GLU A 17 18.80 -1.63 -13.73
N GLN A 18 18.92 -0.53 -14.51
CA GLN A 18 18.09 0.64 -14.33
C GLN A 18 16.60 0.33 -14.58
N GLU A 19 16.29 -0.44 -15.62
CA GLU A 19 14.92 -0.89 -15.90
C GLU A 19 14.37 -1.83 -14.81
N ALA A 20 15.22 -2.73 -14.29
CA ALA A 20 14.85 -3.63 -13.21
C ALA A 20 14.50 -2.87 -11.92
N LEU A 21 15.35 -1.94 -11.50
CA LEU A 21 15.11 -1.11 -10.31
C LEU A 21 13.84 -0.27 -10.46
N HIS A 22 13.62 0.33 -11.64
CA HIS A 22 12.40 1.09 -11.91
C HIS A 22 11.15 0.21 -11.84
N SER A 23 11.21 -1.00 -12.43
CA SER A 23 10.11 -1.96 -12.41
C SER A 23 9.79 -2.42 -10.98
N LEU A 24 10.79 -2.65 -10.14
CA LEU A 24 10.59 -3.01 -8.72
C LEU A 24 9.91 -1.89 -7.95
N GLN A 25 10.38 -0.65 -8.12
CA GLN A 25 9.80 0.52 -7.47
C GLN A 25 8.32 0.71 -7.86
N LEU A 26 7.99 0.60 -9.16
CA LEU A 26 6.61 0.65 -9.64
C LEU A 26 5.77 -0.52 -9.11
N GLY A 27 6.35 -1.72 -9.05
CA GLY A 27 5.70 -2.91 -8.50
C GLY A 27 5.29 -2.71 -7.04
N ILE A 28 6.18 -2.17 -6.21
CA ILE A 28 5.90 -1.84 -4.81
C ILE A 28 4.83 -0.77 -4.68
N GLU A 29 4.88 0.28 -5.50
CA GLU A 29 3.84 1.31 -5.53
C GLU A 29 2.45 0.71 -5.79
N HIS A 30 2.36 -0.24 -6.73
CA HIS A 30 1.13 -0.96 -7.00
C HIS A 30 0.70 -1.88 -5.84
N ALA A 31 1.63 -2.59 -5.22
CA ALA A 31 1.34 -3.42 -4.04
C ALA A 31 0.79 -2.56 -2.88
N TYR A 32 1.38 -1.39 -2.66
CA TYR A 32 0.92 -0.44 -1.66
C TYR A 32 -0.48 0.10 -1.94
N ARG A 33 -0.80 0.42 -3.19
CA ARG A 33 -2.15 0.83 -3.58
C ARG A 33 -3.17 -0.27 -3.34
N ALA A 34 -2.85 -1.51 -3.72
CA ALA A 34 -3.73 -2.65 -3.48
C ALA A 34 -3.96 -2.89 -1.98
N TYR A 35 -2.91 -2.76 -1.15
CA TYR A 35 -3.02 -2.83 0.30
C TYR A 35 -3.89 -1.70 0.88
N ALA A 36 -3.73 -0.47 0.39
CA ALA A 36 -4.57 0.66 0.78
C ALA A 36 -6.05 0.43 0.43
N ASP A 37 -6.33 -0.10 -0.77
CA ASP A 37 -7.70 -0.44 -1.20
C ASP A 37 -8.32 -1.51 -0.29
N LEU A 38 -7.52 -2.50 0.16
CA LEU A 38 -7.97 -3.52 1.08
C LEU A 38 -8.27 -2.95 2.48
N LEU A 39 -7.44 -2.02 2.97
CA LEU A 39 -7.67 -1.33 4.24
C LEU A 39 -8.96 -0.48 4.18
N ASP A 40 -9.17 0.23 3.08
CA ASP A 40 -10.41 0.98 2.82
C ASP A 40 -11.63 0.06 2.77
N CYS A 41 -11.50 -1.11 2.14
CA CYS A 41 -12.54 -2.13 2.12
C CYS A 41 -12.86 -2.62 3.54
N HIS A 42 -11.83 -2.93 4.34
CA HIS A 42 -11.99 -3.32 5.74
C HIS A 42 -12.79 -2.29 6.55
N HIS A 43 -12.43 -1.00 6.45
CA HIS A 43 -13.15 0.07 7.14
C HIS A 43 -14.61 0.20 6.69
N ARG A 44 -14.88 0.12 5.39
CA ARG A 44 -16.25 0.17 4.85
C ARG A 44 -17.10 -1.00 5.32
N ILE A 45 -16.53 -2.21 5.37
CA ILE A 45 -17.19 -3.39 5.92
C ILE A 45 -17.46 -3.20 7.41
N GLY A 46 -16.48 -2.75 8.21
CA GLY A 46 -16.66 -2.44 9.63
C GLY A 46 -17.82 -1.46 9.87
N HIS A 47 -17.89 -0.39 9.10
CA HIS A 47 -19.01 0.56 9.17
C HIS A 47 -20.36 -0.05 8.79
N ALA A 48 -20.41 -0.96 7.80
CA ALA A 48 -21.64 -1.67 7.48
C ALA A 48 -22.07 -2.57 8.65
N MET A 49 -21.12 -3.31 9.23
CA MET A 49 -21.36 -4.19 10.39
C MET A 49 -21.86 -3.41 11.61
N ASP A 50 -21.34 -2.21 11.87
CA ASP A 50 -21.85 -1.32 12.92
C ASP A 50 -23.33 -0.96 12.73
N ARG A 51 -23.78 -0.80 11.47
CA ARG A 51 -25.18 -0.48 11.17
C ARG A 51 -26.07 -1.69 11.35
N PHE A 52 -25.61 -2.88 10.98
CA PHE A 52 -26.30 -4.13 11.29
C PHE A 52 -26.41 -4.36 12.79
N ALA A 53 -25.33 -4.15 13.55
CA ALA A 53 -25.35 -4.26 15.01
C ALA A 53 -26.34 -3.28 15.65
N LYS A 54 -26.41 -2.03 15.16
CA LYS A 54 -27.40 -1.03 15.62
C LYS A 54 -28.85 -1.42 15.33
N ALA A 55 -29.10 -2.30 14.37
CA ALA A 55 -30.45 -2.76 14.05
C ALA A 55 -30.98 -3.84 15.00
N GLU A 56 -30.10 -4.47 15.80
CA GLU A 56 -30.49 -5.53 16.72
C GLU A 56 -31.54 -5.05 17.75
N GLU A 57 -31.25 -3.97 18.47
CA GLU A 57 -32.15 -3.47 19.52
C GLU A 57 -33.51 -2.99 18.98
N PRO A 58 -33.59 -2.22 17.88
CA PRO A 58 -34.87 -1.91 17.22
C PRO A 58 -35.68 -3.14 16.82
N LEU A 59 -35.03 -4.20 16.30
CA LEU A 59 -35.72 -5.44 15.94
C LEU A 59 -36.31 -6.11 17.18
N ARG A 60 -35.56 -6.20 18.28
CA ARG A 60 -36.08 -6.74 19.56
C ARG A 60 -37.25 -5.91 20.09
N SER A 61 -37.09 -4.60 20.14
CA SER A 61 -38.13 -3.66 20.60
C SER A 61 -39.40 -3.73 19.76
N ALA A 62 -39.30 -4.06 18.46
CA ALA A 62 -40.43 -4.25 17.57
C ALA A 62 -41.07 -5.66 17.65
N GLY A 63 -40.55 -6.56 18.50
CA GLY A 63 -41.05 -7.93 18.66
C GLY A 63 -40.49 -8.92 17.64
N HIS A 64 -39.40 -8.59 16.95
CA HIS A 64 -38.75 -9.44 15.95
C HIS A 64 -37.48 -10.11 16.51
N GLU A 65 -37.63 -10.89 17.59
CA GLU A 65 -36.52 -11.52 18.31
C GLU A 65 -35.69 -12.48 17.43
N GLU A 66 -36.34 -13.27 16.58
CA GLU A 66 -35.66 -14.24 15.69
C GLU A 66 -34.65 -13.56 14.78
N TYR A 67 -35.00 -12.42 14.17
CA TYR A 67 -34.07 -11.67 13.31
C TYR A 67 -32.95 -10.99 14.10
N ALA A 68 -33.23 -10.54 15.32
CA ALA A 68 -32.22 -9.96 16.20
C ALA A 68 -31.20 -11.03 16.66
N ASP A 69 -31.67 -12.22 17.01
CA ASP A 69 -30.82 -13.36 17.36
C ASP A 69 -30.00 -13.84 16.16
N ASP A 70 -30.59 -13.87 14.96
CA ASP A 70 -29.87 -14.19 13.72
C ASP A 70 -28.74 -13.19 13.43
N LEU A 71 -28.96 -11.90 13.67
CA LEU A 71 -27.90 -10.90 13.57
C LEU A 71 -26.80 -11.19 14.60
N ARG A 72 -27.16 -11.32 15.88
CA ARG A 72 -26.22 -11.51 17.00
C ARG A 72 -25.37 -12.78 16.86
N ASP A 73 -26.00 -13.90 16.52
CA ASP A 73 -25.37 -15.22 16.66
C ASP A 73 -24.80 -15.76 15.35
N ARG A 74 -25.32 -15.29 14.20
CA ARG A 74 -24.98 -15.86 12.89
C ARG A 74 -24.32 -14.86 11.96
N LEU A 75 -24.86 -13.65 11.81
CA LEU A 75 -24.39 -12.71 10.79
C LEU A 75 -23.25 -11.82 11.27
N LEU A 76 -23.36 -11.21 12.46
CA LEU A 76 -22.32 -10.35 13.03
C LEU A 76 -21.00 -11.06 13.34
N PRO A 77 -20.99 -12.29 13.89
CA PRO A 77 -19.74 -12.99 14.16
C PRO A 77 -19.12 -13.67 12.92
N ALA A 78 -19.82 -13.70 11.77
CA ALA A 78 -19.36 -14.41 10.58
C ALA A 78 -18.10 -13.78 9.97
N GLY A 79 -17.20 -14.63 9.49
CA GLY A 79 -16.08 -14.23 8.66
C GLY A 79 -16.50 -13.91 7.22
N VAL A 80 -15.61 -13.22 6.50
CA VAL A 80 -15.78 -12.89 5.07
C VAL A 80 -15.14 -13.93 4.14
N ALA A 81 -14.21 -14.74 4.67
CA ALA A 81 -13.49 -15.77 3.94
C ALA A 81 -13.31 -17.00 4.84
N GLY A 82 -14.36 -17.81 4.95
CA GLY A 82 -14.47 -18.81 5.99
C GLY A 82 -14.81 -18.15 7.32
N ASP A 83 -14.06 -18.47 8.37
CA ASP A 83 -14.16 -17.84 9.70
C ASP A 83 -13.31 -16.57 9.84
N ARG A 84 -12.46 -16.26 8.86
CA ARG A 84 -11.57 -15.10 8.91
C ARG A 84 -12.29 -13.77 8.68
N TRP A 85 -11.89 -12.78 9.47
CA TRP A 85 -12.35 -11.40 9.38
C TRP A 85 -11.47 -10.59 8.43
N THR A 86 -11.99 -9.47 7.93
CA THR A 86 -11.26 -8.62 6.98
C THR A 86 -9.95 -8.06 7.53
N TYR A 87 -9.85 -7.84 8.85
CA TYR A 87 -8.60 -7.37 9.45
C TYR A 87 -7.49 -8.42 9.34
N GLU A 88 -7.82 -9.72 9.43
CA GLU A 88 -6.86 -10.80 9.26
C GLU A 88 -6.35 -10.83 7.82
N LEU A 89 -7.24 -10.64 6.83
CA LEU A 89 -6.83 -10.52 5.43
C LEU A 89 -5.93 -9.30 5.19
N VAL A 90 -6.22 -8.16 5.82
CA VAL A 90 -5.37 -6.96 5.77
C VAL A 90 -3.99 -7.27 6.34
N THR A 91 -3.94 -7.92 7.50
CA THR A 91 -2.68 -8.31 8.16
C THR A 91 -1.88 -9.28 7.31
N ASP A 92 -2.51 -10.35 6.81
CA ASP A 92 -1.87 -11.35 5.95
C ASP A 92 -1.25 -10.68 4.71
N VAL A 93 -1.99 -9.78 4.04
CA VAL A 93 -1.49 -9.07 2.85
C VAL A 93 -0.33 -8.13 3.19
N LYS A 94 -0.34 -7.46 4.35
CA LYS A 94 0.78 -6.61 4.76
C LYS A 94 2.03 -7.45 5.00
N ILE A 95 1.93 -8.47 5.85
CA ILE A 95 3.08 -9.23 6.34
C ILE A 95 3.60 -10.18 5.26
N GLU A 96 2.73 -10.98 4.65
CA GLU A 96 3.15 -12.09 3.79
C GLU A 96 3.41 -11.66 2.33
N LEU A 97 3.04 -10.44 1.96
CA LEU A 97 3.22 -9.94 0.59
C LEU A 97 3.92 -8.58 0.55
N VAL A 98 3.34 -7.53 1.14
CA VAL A 98 3.89 -6.18 0.99
C VAL A 98 5.27 -6.06 1.63
N ASP A 99 5.42 -6.52 2.88
CA ASP A 99 6.69 -6.45 3.61
C ASP A 99 7.78 -7.29 2.93
N GLU A 100 7.43 -8.47 2.41
CA GLU A 100 8.36 -9.33 1.66
C GLU A 100 8.80 -8.70 0.33
N LEU A 101 7.88 -8.07 -0.41
CA LEU A 101 8.21 -7.38 -1.66
C LEU A 101 9.12 -6.16 -1.41
N GLU A 102 8.83 -5.38 -0.37
CA GLU A 102 9.68 -4.26 0.05
C GLU A 102 11.08 -4.73 0.47
N GLY A 103 11.15 -5.78 1.29
CA GLY A 103 12.42 -6.34 1.72
C GLY A 103 13.27 -6.80 0.52
N PHE A 104 12.63 -7.46 -0.45
CA PHE A 104 13.31 -7.89 -1.67
C PHE A 104 13.81 -6.71 -2.51
N GLU A 105 12.98 -5.69 -2.77
CA GLU A 105 13.41 -4.52 -3.53
C GLU A 105 14.54 -3.77 -2.81
N SER A 106 14.43 -3.58 -1.49
CA SER A 106 15.46 -2.88 -0.74
C SER A 106 16.78 -3.61 -0.84
N ALA A 107 16.79 -4.94 -0.75
CA ALA A 107 18.01 -5.72 -0.91
C ALA A 107 18.63 -5.57 -2.32
N VAL A 108 17.81 -5.54 -3.38
CA VAL A 108 18.29 -5.35 -4.76
C VAL A 108 18.81 -3.93 -4.97
N ARG A 109 18.09 -2.92 -4.46
CA ARG A 109 18.50 -1.51 -4.55
C ARG A 109 19.77 -1.23 -3.75
N ASP A 110 19.92 -1.85 -2.58
CA ASP A 110 21.13 -1.72 -1.78
C ASP A 110 22.35 -2.35 -2.49
N ASP A 111 22.16 -3.48 -3.18
CA ASP A 111 23.24 -4.17 -3.91
C ASP A 111 23.63 -3.46 -5.22
N LEU A 112 22.65 -3.00 -6.00
CA LEU A 112 22.89 -2.44 -7.33
C LEU A 112 23.13 -0.93 -7.33
N ALA A 113 22.48 -0.20 -6.42
CA ALA A 113 22.43 1.26 -6.46
C ALA A 113 22.89 1.92 -5.15
N ASP A 114 23.60 1.19 -4.28
CA ASP A 114 24.06 1.68 -2.97
C ASP A 114 22.92 2.27 -2.11
N GLY A 115 21.72 1.73 -2.27
CA GLY A 115 20.52 2.17 -1.57
C GLY A 115 19.87 3.43 -2.15
N LEU A 116 20.34 3.95 -3.29
CA LEU A 116 19.77 5.14 -3.92
C LEU A 116 18.39 4.85 -4.54
N ASP A 117 17.35 5.51 -4.04
CA ASP A 117 16.00 5.46 -4.61
C ASP A 117 15.92 6.16 -5.98
N HIS A 118 14.78 6.02 -6.68
CA HIS A 118 14.37 6.84 -7.83
C HIS A 118 15.49 7.14 -8.85
N VAL A 119 16.34 6.16 -9.14
CA VAL A 119 17.52 6.34 -10.01
C VAL A 119 17.09 6.86 -11.39
N SER A 120 16.04 6.27 -11.96
CA SER A 120 15.51 6.64 -13.27
C SER A 120 14.98 8.08 -13.30
N GLU A 121 14.24 8.47 -12.27
CA GLU A 121 13.68 9.83 -12.14
C GLU A 121 14.79 10.86 -11.87
N ARG A 122 15.81 10.52 -11.08
CA ARG A 122 16.99 11.36 -10.86
C ARG A 122 17.77 11.57 -12.15
N LYS A 123 17.96 10.53 -12.97
CA LYS A 123 18.57 10.64 -14.30
C LYS A 123 17.76 11.55 -15.22
N GLN A 124 16.44 11.34 -15.28
CA GLN A 124 15.54 12.18 -16.08
C GLN A 124 15.58 13.65 -15.62
N GLN A 125 15.60 13.89 -14.31
CA GLN A 125 15.75 15.23 -13.75
C GLN A 125 17.07 15.87 -14.19
N ARG A 126 18.19 15.13 -14.13
CA ARG A 126 19.50 15.62 -14.59
C ARG A 126 19.48 16.00 -16.06
N GLU A 127 18.95 15.14 -16.93
CA GLU A 127 18.81 15.42 -18.37
C GLU A 127 17.97 16.68 -18.65
N TRP A 128 16.89 16.89 -17.88
CA TRP A 128 16.08 18.10 -18.00
C TRP A 128 16.78 19.37 -17.53
N ARG A 129 17.64 19.27 -16.51
CA ARG A 129 18.46 20.39 -16.03
C ARG A 129 19.59 20.72 -17.01
N GLU A 130 20.29 19.72 -17.54
CA GLU A 130 21.39 19.91 -18.50
C GLU A 130 20.95 20.62 -19.79
N ARG A 131 19.69 20.44 -20.21
CA ARG A 131 19.13 21.12 -21.39
C ARG A 131 18.49 22.48 -21.09
N ALA A 132 18.39 22.88 -19.81
CA ALA A 132 17.75 24.13 -19.46
C ALA A 132 18.62 25.32 -19.93
N GLU A 133 17.97 26.35 -20.49
CA GLU A 133 18.67 27.56 -20.98
C GLU A 133 18.83 28.63 -19.89
N SER A 134 18.22 28.42 -18.72
CA SER A 134 18.36 29.27 -17.54
C SER A 134 18.17 28.45 -16.24
N ASP A 135 18.56 29.06 -15.12
CA ASP A 135 18.52 28.45 -13.78
C ASP A 135 17.26 28.84 -12.97
N ASP A 136 16.24 29.41 -13.61
CA ASP A 136 14.97 29.85 -12.98
C ASP A 136 14.25 28.70 -12.21
N TRP A 137 14.57 27.44 -12.52
CA TRP A 137 14.04 26.27 -11.82
C TRP A 137 14.67 26.03 -10.44
N SER A 138 15.74 26.74 -10.09
CA SER A 138 16.53 26.57 -8.86
C SER A 138 16.33 27.68 -7.82
N GLU A 139 15.55 28.72 -8.15
CA GLU A 139 15.28 29.90 -7.29
C GLU A 139 14.16 29.72 -6.27
#